data_AF-A0A924YD77-F1
#
_entry.id   AF-A0A924YD77-F1
#
_cell.length_a   1.000
_cell.length_b   1.000
_cell.length_c   1.000
_cell.angle_alpha   90.00
_cell.angle_beta   90.00
_cell.angle_gamma   90.00
#
_symmetry.space_group_name_H-M   'P 1'
#
loop_
_entity.id
_entity.type
_entity.pdbx_description
1 polymer ?
#
loop_
_entity_poly.entity_id
_entity_poly.type
_entity_poly.pdbx_seq_one_letter_code
_entity_poly.pdbx_strand_id
1 'polypeptide(L)'
;MFKRIDQSLTLARLIERLSTLLAKQRGLPVVIGILLVIVSFIIQLIEAYTESRLLELIGIITLNVGILTALIGLLMAEPLGK
;
A
#
# COMPACT_ATOMS: atom_id res chain seq x y z
N MET A 1 -17.88 -21.47 9.58
CA MET A 1 -18.09 -21.27 8.12
C MET A 1 -16.89 -20.64 7.40
N PHE A 2 -15.66 -20.75 7.90
CA PHE A 2 -14.45 -20.08 7.33
C PHE A 2 -13.47 -21.02 6.61
N LYS A 3 -13.85 -22.25 6.27
CA LYS A 3 -12.94 -23.26 5.66
C LYS A 3 -12.66 -23.08 4.16
N ARG A 4 -13.24 -22.08 3.48
CA ARG A 4 -13.12 -21.91 2.02
C ARG A 4 -12.09 -20.87 1.57
N ILE A 5 -11.54 -20.04 2.46
CA ILE A 5 -10.45 -19.11 2.11
C ILE A 5 -9.10 -19.85 2.07
N ASP A 6 -8.99 -20.96 2.81
CA ASP A 6 -7.80 -21.78 2.98
C ASP A 6 -7.35 -22.54 1.71
N GLN A 7 -8.18 -22.60 0.67
CA GLN A 7 -7.88 -23.39 -0.54
C GLN A 7 -7.25 -22.61 -1.69
N SER A 8 -7.06 -21.30 -1.55
CA SER A 8 -6.35 -20.53 -2.57
C SER A 8 -4.83 -20.58 -2.31
N LEU A 9 -4.23 -21.71 -2.63
CA LEU A 9 -2.77 -21.92 -2.63
C LEU A 9 -2.02 -20.78 -3.34
N THR A 10 -2.66 -20.13 -4.32
CA THR A 10 -2.17 -18.93 -5.02
C THR A 10 -2.16 -17.68 -4.16
N LEU A 11 -3.20 -17.44 -3.37
CA LEU A 11 -3.35 -16.26 -2.51
C LEU A 11 -2.46 -16.38 -1.27
N ALA A 12 -2.37 -17.58 -0.69
CA ALA A 12 -1.40 -17.89 0.37
C ALA A 12 0.04 -17.66 -0.11
N ARG A 13 0.42 -18.15 -1.31
CA ARG A 13 1.74 -17.91 -1.90
C ARG A 13 1.99 -16.42 -2.22
N LEU A 14 0.96 -15.68 -2.62
CA LEU A 14 1.06 -14.23 -2.85
C LEU A 14 1.34 -13.49 -1.56
N ILE A 15 0.57 -13.78 -0.50
CA ILE A 15 0.78 -13.21 0.84
C ILE A 15 2.16 -13.57 1.37
N GLU A 16 2.60 -14.82 1.19
CA GLU A 16 3.92 -15.29 1.64
C GLU A 16 5.07 -14.59 0.89
N ARG A 17 4.94 -14.37 -0.43
CA ARG A 17 5.90 -13.61 -1.22
C ARG A 17 5.93 -12.14 -0.85
N LEU A 18 4.77 -11.53 -0.63
CA LEU A 18 4.68 -10.14 -0.17
C LEU A 18 5.31 -10.01 1.22
N SER A 19 4.98 -10.93 2.13
CA SER A 19 5.52 -10.95 3.49
C SER A 19 7.03 -11.13 3.53
N THR A 20 7.58 -12.03 2.70
CA THR A 20 9.03 -12.25 2.61
C THR A 20 9.77 -11.06 1.97
N LEU A 21 9.20 -10.41 0.96
CA LEU A 21 9.76 -9.18 0.39
C LEU A 21 9.74 -8.02 1.40
N LEU A 22 8.63 -7.86 2.12
CA LEU A 22 8.48 -6.85 3.17
C LEU A 22 9.44 -7.11 4.35
N ALA A 23 9.67 -8.37 4.72
CA ALA A 23 10.58 -8.74 5.79
C ALA A 23 12.06 -8.58 5.43
N LYS A 24 12.43 -8.75 4.16
CA LYS A 24 13.84 -8.73 3.70
C LYS A 24 14.41 -7.31 3.55
N GLN A 25 13.56 -6.30 3.39
CA GLN A 25 13.95 -4.89 3.31
C GLN A 25 13.09 -4.05 4.26
N ARG A 26 13.46 -4.06 5.55
CA ARG A 26 12.85 -3.19 6.57
C ARG A 26 12.92 -1.74 6.08
N GLY A 27 11.76 -1.08 5.97
CA GLY A 27 11.64 0.31 5.49
C GLY A 27 11.29 0.46 4.00
N LEU A 28 11.43 -0.56 3.16
CA LEU A 28 10.99 -0.49 1.75
C LEU A 28 9.48 -0.15 1.60
N PRO A 29 8.55 -0.80 2.34
CA PRO A 29 7.14 -0.40 2.31
C PRO A 29 6.90 1.07 2.72
N VAL A 30 7.71 1.63 3.63
CA VAL A 30 7.63 3.06 3.97
C VAL A 30 7.95 3.92 2.75
N VAL A 31 9.05 3.63 2.07
CA VAL A 31 9.48 4.37 0.87
C VAL A 31 8.45 4.25 -0.25
N ILE A 32 7.91 3.05 -0.50
CA ILE A 32 6.86 2.83 -1.51
C ILE A 32 5.60 3.64 -1.15
N GLY A 33 5.19 3.61 0.11
CA GLY A 33 4.04 4.38 0.57
C GLY A 33 4.22 5.88 0.36
N ILE A 34 5.40 6.43 0.72
CA ILE A 34 5.72 7.85 0.49
C ILE A 34 5.66 8.20 -1.00
N LEU A 35 6.24 7.37 -1.88
CA LEU A 35 6.18 7.60 -3.33
C LEU A 35 4.73 7.62 -3.86
N LEU A 36 3.88 6.72 -3.38
CA LEU A 36 2.46 6.70 -3.75
C LEU A 36 1.72 7.95 -3.28
N VAL A 37 2.01 8.46 -2.08
CA VAL A 37 1.45 9.73 -1.59
C VAL A 37 1.86 10.89 -2.50
N ILE A 38 3.14 10.95 -2.92
CA ILE A 38 3.63 11.98 -3.85
C ILE A 38 2.91 11.89 -5.20
N VAL A 39 2.76 10.68 -5.75
CA VAL A 39 2.03 10.48 -7.01
C VAL A 39 0.57 10.90 -6.87
N SER A 40 -0.10 10.56 -5.77
CA SER A 40 -1.47 10.99 -5.50
C SER A 40 -1.58 12.52 -5.41
N PHE A 41 -0.62 13.18 -4.78
CA PHE A 41 -0.58 14.65 -4.72
C PHE A 41 -0.52 15.27 -6.13
N ILE A 42 0.30 14.72 -7.02
CA ILE A 42 0.37 15.17 -8.42
C ILE A 42 -0.98 14.95 -9.12
N ILE A 43 -1.62 13.81 -8.92
CA ILE A 43 -2.93 13.50 -9.52
C ILE A 43 -4.00 14.49 -9.04
N GLN A 44 -4.06 14.76 -7.73
CA GLN A 44 -5.00 15.72 -7.16
C GLN A 44 -4.73 17.16 -7.64
N LEU A 45 -3.46 17.51 -7.84
CA LEU A 45 -3.09 18.82 -8.38
C LEU A 45 -3.56 18.98 -9.84
N ILE A 46 -3.49 17.92 -10.65
CA ILE A 46 -4.02 17.92 -12.02
C ILE A 46 -5.55 17.96 -12.00
N GLU A 47 -6.17 17.18 -11.11
CA GLU A 47 -7.62 17.13 -10.93
C GLU A 47 -8.20 18.51 -10.62
N ALA A 48 -7.54 19.29 -9.77
CA ALA A 48 -7.96 20.66 -9.42
C ALA A 48 -8.11 21.61 -10.63
N TYR A 49 -7.47 21.31 -11.77
CA TYR A 49 -7.62 22.08 -13.02
C TYR A 49 -8.51 21.39 -14.06
N THR A 50 -8.89 20.13 -13.84
CA THR A 50 -9.57 19.30 -14.84
C THR A 50 -10.99 18.90 -14.42
N GLU A 51 -11.37 19.06 -13.14
CA GLU A 51 -12.67 18.70 -12.55
C GLU A 51 -13.15 17.28 -12.93
N SER A 52 -12.20 16.35 -13.07
CA SER A 52 -12.49 15.00 -13.55
C SER A 52 -12.72 14.04 -12.39
N ARG A 53 -13.96 13.59 -12.24
CA ARG A 53 -14.39 12.62 -11.22
C ARG A 53 -13.58 11.31 -11.22
N LEU A 54 -13.06 10.90 -12.38
CA LEU A 54 -12.22 9.69 -12.46
C LEU A 54 -10.82 9.94 -11.90
N LEU A 55 -10.23 11.11 -12.16
CA LEU A 55 -8.94 11.49 -11.57
C LEU A 55 -9.07 11.67 -10.06
N GLU A 56 -10.17 12.23 -9.59
CA GLU A 56 -10.47 12.39 -8.17
C GLU A 56 -10.47 11.02 -7.47
N LEU A 57 -11.21 10.05 -8.01
CA LEU A 57 -11.26 8.69 -7.46
C LEU A 57 -9.90 8.00 -7.46
N ILE A 58 -9.15 8.09 -8.56
CA ILE A 58 -7.80 7.49 -8.65
C ILE A 58 -6.89 8.16 -7.62
N GLY A 59 -6.91 9.49 -7.53
CA GLY A 59 -6.12 10.26 -6.58
C GLY A 59 -6.39 9.83 -5.14
N ILE A 60 -7.66 9.76 -4.73
CA ILE A 60 -8.06 9.35 -3.38
C ILE A 60 -7.64 7.90 -3.10
N ILE A 61 -7.86 6.97 -4.03
CA ILE A 61 -7.47 5.56 -3.83
C ILE A 61 -5.95 5.45 -3.69
N THR A 62 -5.19 6.08 -4.60
CA THR A 62 -3.72 6.06 -4.56
C THR A 62 -3.20 6.67 -3.26
N LEU A 63 -3.81 7.74 -2.75
CA LEU A 63 -3.45 8.35 -1.47
C LEU A 63 -3.58 7.36 -0.32
N ASN A 64 -4.77 6.75 -0.20
CA ASN A 64 -5.07 5.85 0.92
C ASN A 64 -4.22 4.58 0.85
N VAL A 65 -3.99 4.03 -0.35
CA VAL A 65 -3.07 2.89 -0.53
C VAL A 65 -1.65 3.27 -0.15
N GLY A 66 -1.19 4.47 -0.53
CA GLY A 66 0.13 4.98 -0.14
C GLY A 66 0.29 5.12 1.36
N ILE A 67 -0.69 5.76 2.04
CA ILE A 67 -0.70 5.93 3.49
C ILE A 67 -0.70 4.58 4.20
N LEU A 68 -1.58 3.65 3.81
CA LEU A 68 -1.64 2.32 4.42
C LEU A 68 -0.33 1.56 4.25
N THR A 69 0.28 1.63 3.06
CA THR A 69 1.56 0.97 2.80
C THR A 69 2.68 1.59 3.65
N ALA A 70 2.69 2.91 3.81
CA ALA A 70 3.67 3.60 4.64
C ALA A 70 3.52 3.25 6.12
N LEU A 71 2.29 3.23 6.63
CA LEU A 71 1.98 2.87 8.03
C LEU A 71 2.33 1.41 8.32
N ILE A 72 1.96 0.48 7.43
CA ILE A 72 2.36 -0.93 7.54
C ILE A 72 3.88 -1.04 7.54
N GLY A 73 4.54 -0.30 6.65
CA GLY A 73 6.00 -0.29 6.60
C GLY A 73 6.64 0.23 7.88
N LEU A 74 6.05 1.25 8.51
CA LEU A 74 6.53 1.83 9.76
C LEU A 74 6.37 0.81 10.91
N LEU A 75 5.21 0.17 11.00
CA LEU A 75 4.93 -0.90 11.97
C LEU A 75 5.88 -2.08 11.83
N MET A 76 6.36 -2.39 10.62
CA MET A 76 7.35 -3.44 10.39
C MET A 76 8.81 -2.98 10.62
N ALA A 77 9.07 -1.67 10.54
CA ALA A 77 10.40 -1.10 10.73
C ALA A 77 10.75 -0.93 12.21
N GLU A 78 9.77 -0.63 13.06
CA GLU A 78 9.94 -0.70 14.50
C GLU A 78 10.12 -2.18 14.92
N PRO A 79 11.23 -2.56 15.56
CA PRO A 79 11.30 -3.85 16.21
C PRO A 79 10.23 -3.88 17.29
N LEU A 80 9.32 -4.86 17.22
CA LEU A 80 8.43 -5.24 18.32
C LEU A 80 9.26 -5.54 19.57
N GLY A 81 9.58 -4.50 20.35
CA GLY A 81 10.31 -4.58 21.61
C GLY A 81 11.77 -5.05 21.48
N LYS A 82 12.69 -4.21 21.96
CA LYS A 82 13.56 -4.70 23.02
C LYS A 82 12.90 -4.33 24.33
#